data_AF-A0A0R3Q408-F1
#
_entry.id   AF-A0A0R3Q408-F1
#
_cell.length_a   1.000
_cell.length_b   1.000
_cell.length_c   1.000
_cell.angle_alpha   90.00
_cell.angle_beta   90.00
_cell.angle_gamma   90.00
#
_symmetry.space_group_name_H-M   'P 1'
#
loop_
_entity.id
_entity.type
_entity.pdbx_description
1 polymer ?
#
loop_
_entity_poly.entity_id
_entity_poly.type
_entity_poly.pdbx_seq_one_letter_code
_entity_poly.pdbx_strand_id
1 'polypeptide(L)'
;MKQKKKKKSNKKFSGFGKIRVRGHFNYREIVLRFERQSTFHGISHAALASNTKWRIIWYTAFIICFCALLIQIILLIRRYRTYPKTVDLDLKFENAPFPSITLCNINPYKASMIAKEGPTKAMMDAFSIAQNHLESYGISAAIENARKEAAKSRRTRASLVSNRRYHQVYVQCLCEINSVTGERKKGSCFAAYKGNISIQFTDVLARFYPSKCICQLDWVSKTLWPCFPHNTWNERVCKVCLENLGHCPMKFFEGKVGEEQTKYPRRKECLCHREYNHCIANNEYGYILEIKQTTDIFALNISEFFRPTKPRTITTTAATTTTQAAELKKALGFEGLTDEIAIKEQAKENLMFAVGELNYETKVKMSQQKDELILKCSFNQKDCDIENDFKLHYDQTYGNCYTFNWNRTKQVTAHQAGANFGLRVLLYADTSEYLPTSESVGFRITVHDKWVVPFPDAFGYNAPTGFLSSFGVRMKKFNRLVPPHGQCLEDNKGNLDTIYPGFNYSTEGCHRTCTQKEVNRICGCANPAYPIPNTATSCKVSDHIARECIKNAT
;
A
#
# COMPACT_ATOMS: atom_id res chain seq x y z
N MET A 1 67.17 16.66 26.20
CA MET A 1 66.89 17.45 27.42
C MET A 1 65.73 16.80 28.18
N LYS A 2 66.01 16.03 29.24
CA LYS A 2 65.77 16.39 30.65
C LYS A 2 64.29 16.63 31.04
N GLN A 3 63.75 15.69 31.83
CA GLN A 3 62.94 15.83 33.06
C GLN A 3 61.65 14.98 33.06
N LYS A 4 61.67 13.83 33.75
CA LYS A 4 61.31 13.63 35.18
C LYS A 4 59.80 13.50 35.42
N LYS A 5 59.36 12.24 35.55
CA LYS A 5 58.14 11.83 36.26
C LYS A 5 58.04 12.55 37.61
N LYS A 6 57.03 13.41 37.78
CA LYS A 6 56.62 13.94 39.09
C LYS A 6 55.42 13.14 39.60
N LYS A 7 55.68 12.26 40.57
CA LYS A 7 54.69 11.72 41.51
C LYS A 7 53.93 12.89 42.14
N LYS A 8 52.61 12.99 41.96
CA LYS A 8 51.78 13.86 42.79
C LYS A 8 51.34 13.08 44.03
N SER A 9 51.79 13.64 45.15
CA SER A 9 51.58 13.24 46.53
C SER A 9 50.09 13.11 46.89
N ASN A 10 49.72 11.96 47.42
CA ASN A 10 48.49 11.78 48.20
C ASN A 10 48.56 12.66 49.44
N LYS A 11 47.69 13.67 49.55
CA LYS A 11 47.37 14.31 50.83
C LYS A 11 46.69 13.25 51.70
N LYS A 12 47.49 12.52 52.48
CA LYS A 12 47.02 11.76 53.64
C LYS A 12 46.41 12.75 54.62
N PHE A 13 45.15 12.55 54.97
CA PHE A 13 44.54 13.13 56.16
C PHE A 13 45.45 12.84 57.36
N SER A 14 46.19 13.85 57.82
CA SER A 14 46.87 13.83 59.11
C SER A 14 45.83 14.12 60.17
N GLY A 15 45.25 13.06 60.72
CA GLY A 15 44.18 13.19 61.71
C GLY A 15 44.00 11.97 62.60
N PHE A 16 44.99 11.09 62.73
CA PHE A 16 45.07 10.11 63.83
C PHE A 16 46.53 9.90 64.21
N GLY A 17 47.18 11.01 64.57
CA GLY A 17 48.46 10.98 65.25
C GLY A 17 48.27 10.40 66.66
N LYS A 18 48.63 9.14 66.83
CA LYS A 18 49.02 8.51 68.10
C LYS A 18 48.03 8.67 69.26
N ILE A 19 46.91 7.95 69.20
CA ILE A 19 46.33 7.43 70.44
C ILE A 19 47.17 6.21 70.84
N ARG A 20 48.18 6.45 71.69
CA ARG A 20 48.87 5.38 72.41
C ARG A 20 47.96 4.95 73.56
N VAL A 21 47.12 3.94 73.34
CA VAL A 21 46.41 3.30 74.45
C VAL A 21 47.45 2.49 75.22
N ARG A 22 47.95 3.06 76.32
CA ARG A 22 48.79 2.35 77.29
C ARG A 22 47.86 1.56 78.19
N GLY A 23 47.83 0.25 77.99
CA GLY A 23 47.03 -0.69 78.77
C GLY A 23 46.77 -1.92 77.92
N HIS A 24 47.04 -3.11 78.47
CA HIS A 24 46.57 -4.34 77.86
C HIS A 24 45.06 -4.19 77.64
N PHE A 25 44.58 -4.15 76.40
CA PHE A 25 43.15 -4.24 76.13
C PHE A 25 42.72 -5.62 76.65
N ASN A 26 42.19 -5.65 77.86
CA ASN A 26 41.65 -6.86 78.43
C ASN A 26 40.33 -7.14 77.74
N TYR A 27 40.41 -7.76 76.57
CA TYR A 27 39.27 -8.09 75.72
C TYR A 27 38.15 -8.77 76.53
N ARG A 28 38.52 -9.59 77.51
CA ARG A 28 37.59 -10.27 78.40
C ARG A 28 36.78 -9.31 79.26
N GLU A 29 37.40 -8.27 79.81
CA GLU A 29 36.70 -7.27 80.61
C GLU A 29 35.75 -6.41 79.76
N ILE A 30 36.17 -6.09 78.54
CA ILE A 30 35.37 -5.31 77.59
C ILE A 30 34.13 -6.11 77.16
N VAL A 31 34.29 -7.39 76.82
CA VAL A 31 33.17 -8.28 76.49
C VAL A 31 32.23 -8.43 77.68
N LEU A 32 32.75 -8.69 78.89
CA LEU A 32 31.90 -8.84 80.08
C LEU A 32 31.12 -7.56 80.42
N ARG A 33 31.74 -6.38 80.25
CA ARG A 33 31.07 -5.09 80.45
C ARG A 33 29.99 -4.87 79.40
N PHE A 34 30.29 -5.18 78.13
CA PHE A 34 29.33 -5.09 77.04
C PHE A 34 28.15 -6.03 77.25
N GLU A 35 28.38 -7.30 77.57
CA GLU A 35 27.31 -8.27 77.76
C GLU A 35 26.36 -7.85 78.88
N ARG A 36 26.87 -7.40 80.02
CA ARG A 36 26.06 -6.95 81.16
C ARG A 36 25.26 -5.68 80.87
N GLN A 37 25.84 -4.74 80.13
CA GLN A 37 25.23 -3.45 79.79
C GLN A 37 24.50 -3.46 78.43
N SER A 38 24.45 -4.62 77.76
CA SER A 38 23.87 -4.74 76.43
C SER A 38 22.36 -4.52 76.47
N THR A 39 21.84 -3.80 75.47
CA THR A 39 20.40 -3.72 75.22
C THR A 39 19.85 -5.01 74.61
N PHE A 40 20.71 -5.96 74.21
CA PHE A 40 20.28 -7.31 73.87
C PHE A 40 19.92 -8.07 75.14
N HIS A 41 18.64 -8.02 75.52
CA HIS A 41 18.12 -8.61 76.75
C HIS A 41 18.56 -10.06 76.98
N GLY A 42 18.57 -10.89 75.93
CA GLY A 42 19.03 -12.28 76.03
C GLY A 42 20.52 -12.44 76.42
N ILE A 43 21.38 -11.52 75.96
CA ILE A 43 22.82 -11.51 76.29
C ILE A 43 23.05 -10.96 77.70
N SER A 44 22.34 -9.89 78.07
CA SER A 44 22.45 -9.30 79.41
C SER A 44 21.95 -10.25 80.51
N HIS A 45 20.80 -10.91 80.31
CA HIS A 45 20.30 -11.92 81.25
C HIS A 45 21.21 -13.16 81.32
N ALA A 46 21.83 -13.58 80.21
CA ALA A 46 22.82 -14.66 80.24
C ALA A 46 24.08 -14.28 81.04
N ALA A 47 24.54 -13.02 80.95
CA ALA A 47 25.72 -12.53 81.66
C ALA A 47 25.48 -12.21 83.15
N LEU A 48 24.22 -11.98 83.54
CA LEU A 48 23.76 -11.77 84.92
C LEU A 48 23.24 -13.06 85.59
N ALA A 49 23.17 -14.17 84.87
CA ALA A 49 22.67 -15.45 85.39
C ALA A 49 23.58 -16.01 86.50
N SER A 50 22.98 -16.45 87.60
CA SER A 50 23.70 -17.00 88.76
C SER A 50 24.31 -18.38 88.52
N ASN A 51 23.69 -19.20 87.66
CA ASN A 51 24.05 -20.60 87.44
C ASN A 51 24.27 -20.90 85.94
N THR A 52 25.17 -21.85 85.64
CA THR A 52 25.49 -22.27 84.26
C THR A 52 24.27 -22.77 83.49
N LYS A 53 23.32 -23.44 84.16
CA LYS A 53 22.07 -23.91 83.53
C LYS A 53 21.20 -22.75 83.03
N TRP A 54 21.01 -21.72 83.84
CA TRP A 54 20.24 -20.53 83.47
C TRP A 54 20.92 -19.73 82.36
N ARG A 55 22.26 -19.65 82.38
CA ARG A 55 23.04 -19.05 81.30
C ARG A 55 22.82 -19.76 79.96
N ILE A 56 22.79 -21.10 79.96
CA ILE A 56 22.49 -21.89 78.75
C ILE A 56 21.08 -21.59 78.24
N ILE A 57 20.08 -21.55 79.12
CA ILE A 57 18.68 -21.24 78.74
C ILE A 57 18.56 -19.86 78.10
N TRP A 58 19.21 -18.83 78.66
CA TRP A 58 19.16 -17.48 78.09
C TRP A 58 19.87 -17.38 76.74
N TYR A 59 21.03 -18.04 76.57
CA TYR A 59 21.69 -18.10 75.26
C TYR A 59 20.89 -18.89 74.23
N THR A 60 20.25 -20.02 74.58
CA THR A 60 19.42 -20.78 73.63
C THR A 60 18.19 -19.98 73.21
N ALA A 61 17.51 -19.32 74.15
CA ALA A 61 16.38 -18.44 73.85
C ALA A 61 16.79 -17.27 72.94
N PHE A 62 17.94 -16.64 73.21
CA PHE A 62 18.50 -15.58 72.37
C PHE A 62 18.80 -16.07 70.95
N ILE A 63 19.46 -17.24 70.82
CA ILE A 63 19.78 -17.84 69.51
C ILE A 63 18.49 -18.17 68.74
N ILE A 64 17.47 -18.74 69.37
CA ILE A 64 16.18 -19.03 68.72
C ILE A 64 15.53 -17.75 68.20
N CYS A 65 15.46 -16.69 69.02
CA CYS A 65 14.88 -15.41 68.61
C CYS A 65 15.70 -14.73 67.51
N PHE A 66 17.03 -14.80 67.57
CA PHE A 66 17.92 -14.26 66.55
C PHE A 66 17.76 -15.02 65.22
N CYS A 67 17.69 -16.34 65.24
CA CYS A 67 17.38 -17.16 64.06
C CYS A 67 16.00 -16.82 63.48
N ALA A 68 14.97 -16.67 64.32
CA ALA A 68 13.64 -16.27 63.87
C ALA A 68 13.64 -14.88 63.22
N LEU A 69 14.35 -13.92 63.81
CA LEU A 69 14.53 -12.58 63.24
C LEU A 69 15.23 -12.64 61.88
N LEU A 70 16.32 -13.41 61.76
CA LEU A 70 17.02 -13.60 60.48
C LEU A 70 16.10 -14.23 59.43
N ILE A 71 15.30 -15.24 59.81
CA ILE A 71 14.29 -15.85 58.93
C ILE A 71 13.27 -14.80 58.49
N GLN A 72 12.71 -14.00 59.40
CA GLN A 72 11.74 -12.95 59.06
C GLN A 72 12.33 -11.88 58.14
N ILE A 73 13.57 -11.45 58.38
CA ILE A 73 14.29 -10.51 57.50
C ILE A 73 14.49 -11.13 56.11
N ILE A 74 14.93 -12.39 56.03
CA ILE A 74 15.09 -13.09 54.75
C ILE A 74 13.76 -13.19 54.02
N LEU A 75 12.67 -13.54 54.71
CA LEU A 75 11.33 -13.61 54.13
C LEU A 75 10.84 -12.25 53.65
N LEU A 76 11.06 -11.18 54.43
CA LEU A 76 10.69 -9.82 54.05
C LEU A 76 11.49 -9.33 52.86
N ILE A 77 12.80 -9.57 52.82
CA ILE A 77 13.66 -9.24 51.68
C ILE A 77 13.22 -10.03 50.45
N ARG A 78 12.92 -11.33 50.60
CA ARG A 78 12.38 -12.15 49.51
C ARG A 78 11.08 -11.57 48.98
N ARG A 79 10.13 -11.23 49.85
CA ARG A 79 8.85 -10.60 49.50
C ARG A 79 9.02 -9.21 48.89
N TYR A 80 9.98 -8.41 49.35
CA TYR A 80 10.28 -7.12 48.76
C TYR A 80 10.84 -7.29 47.33
N ARG A 81 11.72 -8.28 47.15
CA ARG A 81 12.30 -8.64 45.85
C ARG A 81 11.34 -9.37 44.91
N THR A 82 10.12 -9.74 45.35
CA THR A 82 9.08 -10.19 44.41
C THR A 82 8.37 -9.03 43.70
N TYR A 83 8.68 -7.78 44.07
CA TYR A 83 8.14 -6.56 43.44
C TYR A 83 6.59 -6.60 43.28
N PRO A 84 5.82 -6.76 44.38
CA PRO A 84 4.36 -6.79 44.31
C PRO A 84 3.80 -5.47 43.75
N LYS A 85 2.64 -5.54 43.07
CA LYS A 85 2.03 -4.42 42.34
C LYS A 85 0.58 -4.25 42.78
N THR A 86 0.13 -3.01 42.93
CA THR A 86 -1.28 -2.64 43.17
C THR A 86 -1.87 -2.05 41.88
N VAL A 87 -3.17 -2.24 41.67
CA VAL A 87 -3.89 -1.70 40.51
C VAL A 87 -4.90 -0.68 41.01
N ASP A 88 -4.73 0.57 40.58
CA ASP A 88 -5.66 1.65 40.88
C ASP A 88 -6.54 1.93 39.65
N LEU A 89 -7.85 2.00 39.86
CA LEU A 89 -8.84 2.25 38.82
C LEU A 89 -9.44 3.65 39.01
N ASP A 90 -9.16 4.55 38.08
CA ASP A 90 -9.69 5.91 38.07
C ASP A 90 -10.71 6.08 36.92
N LEU A 91 -11.93 6.51 37.26
CA LEU A 91 -12.99 6.77 36.29
C LEU A 91 -13.04 8.27 35.99
N LYS A 92 -12.54 8.66 34.82
CA LYS A 92 -12.58 10.04 34.34
C LYS A 92 -13.81 10.28 33.47
N PHE A 93 -14.59 11.29 33.83
CA PHE A 93 -15.79 11.74 33.09
C PHE A 93 -15.56 13.03 32.27
N GLU A 94 -14.31 13.48 32.16
CA GLU A 94 -13.92 14.61 31.32
C GLU A 94 -14.07 14.29 29.82
N ASN A 95 -14.21 15.33 28.99
CA ASN A 95 -14.26 15.18 27.53
C ASN A 95 -12.93 14.59 27.03
N ALA A 96 -12.94 13.28 26.77
CA ALA A 96 -11.78 12.58 26.22
C ALA A 96 -11.43 13.12 24.82
N PRO A 97 -10.13 13.18 24.47
CA PRO A 97 -9.74 13.51 23.11
C PRO A 97 -10.35 12.48 22.14
N PHE A 98 -10.89 12.98 21.04
CA PHE A 98 -11.44 12.12 20.00
C PHE A 98 -10.29 11.30 19.40
N PRO A 99 -10.46 9.99 19.16
CA PRO A 99 -9.41 9.16 18.60
C PRO A 99 -9.13 9.53 17.14
N SER A 100 -8.04 8.99 16.59
CA SER A 100 -7.86 8.93 15.14
C SER A 100 -8.66 7.76 14.59
N ILE A 101 -9.34 7.98 13.46
CA ILE A 101 -10.17 6.96 12.80
C ILE A 101 -9.64 6.78 11.39
N THR A 102 -9.13 5.60 11.09
CA THR A 102 -8.63 5.23 9.77
C THR A 102 -9.68 4.41 9.04
N LEU A 103 -10.06 4.88 7.85
CA LEU A 103 -11.07 4.27 6.99
C LEU A 103 -10.37 3.68 5.76
N CYS A 104 -10.55 2.39 5.52
CA CYS A 104 -10.02 1.70 4.35
C CYS A 104 -11.14 1.02 3.57
N ASN A 105 -11.00 0.91 2.26
CA ASN A 105 -11.82 0.01 1.47
C ASN A 105 -11.30 -1.43 1.65
N ILE A 106 -12.20 -2.42 1.75
CA ILE A 106 -11.80 -3.85 1.76
C ILE A 106 -11.14 -4.25 0.44
N ASN A 107 -11.51 -3.60 -0.68
CA ASN A 107 -10.83 -3.77 -1.96
C ASN A 107 -9.61 -2.83 -2.06
N PRO A 108 -8.37 -3.36 -2.05
CA PRO A 108 -7.18 -2.53 -2.00
C PRO A 108 -6.89 -1.79 -3.31
N TYR A 109 -7.27 -2.34 -4.47
CA TYR A 109 -6.93 -1.78 -5.77
C TYR A 109 -8.11 -1.86 -6.75
N LYS A 110 -8.23 -0.86 -7.62
CA LYS A 110 -9.25 -0.82 -8.68
C LYS A 110 -8.98 -1.86 -9.76
N ALA A 111 -9.97 -2.67 -10.11
CA ALA A 111 -9.89 -3.67 -11.17
C ALA A 111 -9.39 -3.08 -12.50
N SER A 112 -9.88 -1.90 -12.87
CA SER A 112 -9.47 -1.20 -14.08
C SER A 112 -8.00 -0.76 -14.07
N MET A 113 -7.40 -0.57 -12.89
CA MET A 113 -5.99 -0.21 -12.73
C MET A 113 -5.10 -1.46 -12.72
N ILE A 114 -5.54 -2.54 -12.06
CA ILE A 114 -4.85 -3.84 -12.08
C ILE A 114 -4.69 -4.36 -13.52
N ALA A 115 -5.70 -4.18 -14.37
CA ALA A 115 -5.69 -4.61 -15.76
C ALA A 115 -4.73 -3.81 -16.67
N LYS A 116 -4.35 -2.59 -16.28
CA LYS A 116 -3.43 -1.73 -17.06
C LYS A 116 -1.96 -2.04 -16.78
N GLU A 117 -1.65 -2.48 -15.57
CA GLU A 117 -0.29 -2.79 -15.15
C GLU A 117 0.06 -4.25 -15.45
N GLY A 118 1.09 -4.46 -16.27
CA GLY A 118 1.47 -5.78 -16.78
C GLY A 118 1.70 -6.86 -15.71
N PRO A 119 2.53 -6.59 -14.66
CA PRO A 119 2.78 -7.57 -13.60
C PRO A 119 1.53 -7.96 -12.81
N THR A 120 0.65 -7.01 -12.51
CA THR A 120 -0.56 -7.26 -11.72
C THR A 120 -1.66 -7.92 -12.56
N LYS A 121 -1.80 -7.54 -13.83
CA LYS A 121 -2.67 -8.23 -14.79
C LYS A 121 -2.29 -9.70 -14.92
N ALA A 122 -0.99 -10.00 -15.01
CA ALA A 122 -0.47 -11.38 -15.07
C ALA A 122 -0.94 -12.24 -13.89
N MET A 123 -0.98 -11.65 -12.69
CA MET A 123 -1.44 -12.35 -11.49
C MET A 123 -2.94 -12.61 -11.50
N MET A 124 -3.74 -11.67 -12.01
CA MET A 124 -5.17 -11.87 -12.15
C MET A 124 -5.52 -12.88 -13.23
N ASP A 125 -4.79 -12.88 -14.35
CA ASP A 125 -4.93 -13.90 -15.40
C ASP A 125 -4.57 -15.29 -14.84
N ALA A 126 -3.48 -15.39 -14.05
CA ALA A 126 -3.09 -16.62 -13.38
C ALA A 126 -4.16 -17.12 -12.39
N PHE A 127 -4.77 -16.22 -11.62
CA PHE A 127 -5.88 -16.54 -10.71
C PHE A 127 -7.10 -17.06 -11.48
N SER A 128 -7.52 -16.39 -12.57
CA SER A 128 -8.65 -16.84 -13.38
C SER A 128 -8.43 -18.22 -14.00
N ILE A 129 -7.20 -18.58 -14.35
CA ILE A 129 -6.87 -19.93 -14.83
C ILE A 129 -6.97 -20.95 -13.69
N ALA A 130 -6.42 -20.64 -12.51
CA ALA A 130 -6.45 -21.51 -11.34
C ALA A 130 -7.89 -21.75 -10.82
N GLN A 131 -8.73 -20.72 -10.78
CA GLN A 131 -10.13 -20.82 -10.35
C GLN A 131 -10.97 -21.73 -11.25
N ASN A 132 -10.66 -21.78 -12.55
CA ASN A 132 -11.37 -22.63 -13.50
C ASN A 132 -10.81 -24.06 -13.56
N HIS A 133 -9.87 -24.44 -12.68
CA HIS A 133 -9.16 -25.72 -12.69
C HIS A 133 -8.58 -26.10 -14.07
N LEU A 134 -8.27 -25.11 -14.91
CA LEU A 134 -7.64 -25.33 -16.22
C LEU A 134 -6.16 -25.68 -16.03
N GLU A 135 -5.63 -26.61 -16.84
CA GLU A 135 -4.26 -27.10 -16.70
C GLU A 135 -3.23 -25.94 -16.67
N SER A 136 -2.30 -26.05 -15.71
CA SER A 136 -1.33 -25.00 -15.34
C SER A 136 -0.36 -24.54 -16.44
N TYR A 137 -0.36 -25.19 -17.61
CA TYR A 137 0.43 -24.78 -18.78
C TYR A 137 0.05 -23.37 -19.27
N GLY A 138 -1.20 -22.94 -19.01
CA GLY A 138 -1.67 -21.59 -19.32
C GLY A 138 -1.07 -20.49 -18.45
N ILE A 139 -0.65 -20.81 -17.22
CA ILE A 139 -0.20 -19.81 -16.23
C ILE A 139 1.22 -19.32 -16.56
N SER A 140 2.13 -20.23 -16.87
CA SER A 140 3.49 -19.89 -17.30
C SER A 140 3.48 -19.16 -18.66
N ALA A 141 2.57 -19.54 -19.57
CA ALA A 141 2.35 -18.84 -20.83
C ALA A 141 1.73 -17.43 -20.64
N ALA A 142 0.77 -17.27 -19.71
CA ALA A 142 0.14 -15.99 -19.41
C ALA A 142 1.11 -14.99 -18.77
N ILE A 143 1.95 -15.44 -17.83
CA ILE A 143 2.95 -14.59 -17.17
C ILE A 143 4.14 -14.30 -18.10
N GLU A 144 4.53 -15.23 -18.97
CA GLU A 144 5.53 -14.96 -19.99
C GLU A 144 5.00 -14.02 -21.06
N ASN A 145 3.71 -14.11 -21.42
CA ASN A 145 3.03 -13.12 -22.26
C ASN A 145 2.94 -11.76 -21.57
N ALA A 146 2.66 -11.69 -20.26
CA ALA A 146 2.64 -10.44 -19.51
C ALA A 146 4.03 -9.83 -19.30
N ARG A 147 5.08 -10.65 -19.12
CA ARG A 147 6.48 -10.21 -19.10
C ARG A 147 6.94 -9.76 -20.49
N LYS A 148 6.53 -10.46 -21.55
CA LYS A 148 6.72 -10.03 -22.94
C LYS A 148 5.92 -8.77 -23.23
N GLU A 149 4.74 -8.57 -22.65
CA GLU A 149 3.92 -7.35 -22.71
C GLU A 149 4.47 -6.20 -21.87
N ALA A 150 5.17 -6.45 -20.75
CA ALA A 150 5.82 -5.43 -19.92
C ALA A 150 7.21 -5.04 -20.44
N ALA A 151 7.97 -6.02 -20.97
CA ALA A 151 9.21 -5.80 -21.72
C ALA A 151 8.91 -5.17 -23.09
N LYS A 152 7.77 -5.53 -23.70
CA LYS A 152 7.15 -4.74 -24.76
C LYS A 152 6.71 -3.39 -24.20
N SER A 153 6.06 -3.19 -23.06
CA SER A 153 5.66 -1.85 -22.57
C SER A 153 6.84 -0.86 -22.44
N ARG A 154 8.04 -1.33 -22.09
CA ARG A 154 9.29 -0.54 -22.18
C ARG A 154 9.90 -0.39 -23.59
N ARG A 155 9.52 -1.22 -24.58
CA ARG A 155 9.98 -1.23 -25.99
C ARG A 155 8.90 -0.96 -27.06
N THR A 156 7.61 -0.91 -26.72
CA THR A 156 6.41 -0.80 -27.56
C THR A 156 5.66 0.44 -27.12
N ARG A 157 6.37 1.56 -27.19
CA ARG A 157 5.74 2.78 -27.68
C ARG A 157 5.60 2.79 -29.21
N ALA A 158 5.91 1.67 -29.88
CA ALA A 158 5.77 1.50 -31.32
C ALA A 158 5.48 0.03 -31.67
N SER A 159 4.54 -0.20 -32.60
CA SER A 159 4.30 -1.47 -33.32
C SER A 159 3.38 -2.52 -32.68
N LEU A 160 2.10 -2.20 -32.54
CA LEU A 160 1.01 -3.07 -32.96
C LEU A 160 0.09 -2.22 -33.84
N VAL A 161 0.28 -2.27 -35.16
CA VAL A 161 -0.64 -1.67 -36.13
C VAL A 161 -1.53 -2.80 -36.61
N SER A 162 -2.78 -2.78 -36.15
CA SER A 162 -3.87 -3.63 -36.63
C SER A 162 -4.03 -3.49 -38.16
N ASN A 163 -4.02 -4.62 -38.89
CA ASN A 163 -4.16 -4.69 -40.35
C ASN A 163 -5.63 -4.42 -40.77
N ARG A 164 -6.08 -3.18 -40.66
CA ARG A 164 -7.46 -2.75 -40.94
C ARG A 164 -7.61 -2.31 -42.40
N ARG A 165 -8.78 -2.49 -43.01
CA ARG A 165 -9.05 -2.00 -44.38
C ARG A 165 -9.23 -0.48 -44.45
N TYR A 166 -10.01 0.10 -43.54
CA TYR A 166 -10.30 1.53 -43.52
C TYR A 166 -9.46 2.24 -42.46
N HIS A 167 -8.84 3.35 -42.86
CA HIS A 167 -8.00 4.18 -41.99
C HIS A 167 -8.45 5.64 -42.01
N GLN A 168 -8.20 6.34 -40.90
CA GLN A 168 -8.40 7.79 -40.82
C GLN A 168 -7.18 8.52 -41.37
N VAL A 169 -7.42 9.50 -42.23
CA VAL A 169 -6.37 10.30 -42.85
C VAL A 169 -6.78 11.77 -42.93
N TYR A 170 -5.86 12.66 -42.58
CA TYR A 170 -5.94 14.09 -42.85
C TYR A 170 -5.54 14.39 -44.29
N VAL A 171 -6.38 15.14 -44.99
CA VAL A 171 -6.13 15.53 -46.38
C VAL A 171 -6.64 16.95 -46.58
N GLN A 172 -5.97 17.71 -47.43
CA GLN A 172 -6.53 18.95 -47.94
C GLN A 172 -7.67 18.61 -48.90
N CYS A 173 -8.86 19.13 -48.63
CA CYS A 173 -10.06 18.87 -49.41
C CYS A 173 -10.65 20.16 -49.96
N LEU A 174 -11.41 20.06 -51.05
CA LEU A 174 -12.16 21.16 -51.66
C LEU A 174 -13.65 20.94 -51.37
N CYS A 175 -14.25 21.90 -50.67
CA CYS A 175 -15.64 21.83 -50.23
C CYS A 175 -16.47 22.93 -50.90
N GLU A 176 -17.67 22.61 -51.38
CA GLU A 176 -18.57 23.57 -52.03
C GLU A 176 -19.19 24.52 -50.98
N ILE A 177 -19.06 25.82 -51.21
CA ILE A 177 -19.63 26.90 -50.39
C ILE A 177 -20.57 27.72 -51.27
N ASN A 178 -21.73 28.08 -50.72
CA ASN A 178 -22.64 29.01 -51.35
C ASN A 178 -22.01 30.41 -51.35
N SER A 179 -21.76 30.96 -52.54
CA SER A 179 -21.09 32.25 -52.71
C SER A 179 -21.87 33.44 -52.14
N VAL A 180 -23.17 33.30 -51.88
CA VAL A 180 -24.04 34.37 -51.36
C VAL A 180 -24.21 34.27 -49.85
N THR A 181 -24.46 33.06 -49.33
CA THR A 181 -24.71 32.87 -47.89
C THR A 181 -23.46 32.54 -47.08
N GLY A 182 -22.35 32.18 -47.74
CA GLY A 182 -21.14 31.68 -47.08
C GLY A 182 -21.32 30.30 -46.44
N GLU A 183 -22.51 29.70 -46.55
CA GLU A 183 -22.80 28.40 -45.97
C GLU A 183 -22.29 27.27 -46.86
N ARG A 184 -21.65 26.29 -46.23
CA ARG A 184 -21.19 25.08 -46.88
C ARG A 184 -22.39 24.21 -47.30
N LYS A 185 -22.35 23.71 -48.54
CA LYS A 185 -23.34 22.73 -49.01
C LYS A 185 -23.18 21.40 -48.26
N LYS A 186 -24.31 20.80 -47.86
CA LYS A 186 -24.34 19.48 -47.20
C LYS A 186 -23.88 18.39 -48.18
N GLY A 187 -22.91 17.58 -47.78
CA GLY A 187 -22.27 16.57 -48.65
C GLY A 187 -20.76 16.41 -48.42
N SER A 188 -20.16 15.38 -49.02
CA SER A 188 -18.71 15.11 -48.90
C SER A 188 -17.87 16.08 -49.73
N CYS A 189 -16.71 16.49 -49.21
CA CYS A 189 -15.71 17.25 -49.98
C CYS A 189 -14.88 16.34 -50.89
N PHE A 190 -14.22 16.95 -51.87
CA PHE A 190 -13.26 16.26 -52.74
C PHE A 190 -11.86 16.33 -52.12
N ALA A 191 -11.22 15.18 -51.86
CA ALA A 191 -9.84 15.14 -51.41
C ALA A 191 -8.87 15.53 -52.53
N ALA A 192 -7.87 16.35 -52.22
CA ALA A 192 -6.83 16.72 -53.16
C ALA A 192 -5.60 15.80 -53.01
N TYR A 193 -5.38 14.92 -53.98
CA TYR A 193 -4.22 14.03 -54.07
C TYR A 193 -3.87 13.69 -55.53
N LYS A 194 -2.63 13.24 -55.75
CA LYS A 194 -2.13 12.90 -57.08
C LYS A 194 -2.87 11.67 -57.62
N GLY A 195 -3.62 11.84 -58.72
CA GLY A 195 -4.33 10.75 -59.40
C GLY A 195 -5.86 10.82 -59.37
N ASN A 196 -6.48 11.82 -58.72
CA ASN A 196 -7.92 12.05 -58.86
C ASN A 196 -8.32 13.51 -58.65
N ILE A 197 -8.07 14.36 -59.64
CA ILE A 197 -8.85 15.58 -59.88
C ILE A 197 -8.97 15.74 -61.40
N SER A 198 -10.07 15.28 -61.99
CA SER A 198 -10.55 15.79 -63.28
C SER A 198 -11.68 16.80 -63.04
N ILE A 199 -11.39 17.89 -62.33
CA ILE A 199 -12.27 19.06 -62.38
C ILE A 199 -11.99 19.71 -63.73
N GLN A 200 -12.89 19.51 -64.71
CA GLN A 200 -12.81 20.25 -65.97
C GLN A 200 -12.88 21.75 -65.65
N PHE A 201 -11.81 22.46 -66.00
CA PHE A 201 -11.62 23.88 -65.73
C PHE A 201 -12.57 24.73 -66.58
N THR A 202 -13.82 24.87 -66.15
CA THR A 202 -14.73 25.91 -66.63
C THR A 202 -15.51 26.44 -65.44
N ASP A 203 -15.35 27.72 -65.12
CA ASP A 203 -16.14 28.63 -64.25
C ASP A 203 -16.69 28.19 -62.86
N VAL A 204 -16.49 26.96 -62.37
CA VAL A 204 -17.06 26.48 -61.10
C VAL A 204 -16.09 26.58 -59.89
N LEU A 205 -14.81 26.96 -60.10
CA LEU A 205 -13.81 26.97 -59.01
C LEU A 205 -14.07 28.03 -57.91
N ALA A 206 -14.79 29.11 -58.23
CA ALA A 206 -15.12 30.15 -57.25
C ALA A 206 -16.04 29.66 -56.10
N ARG A 207 -16.65 28.48 -56.26
CA ARG A 207 -17.54 27.87 -55.26
C ARG A 207 -16.85 26.85 -54.36
N PHE A 208 -15.59 26.52 -54.59
CA PHE A 208 -14.88 25.50 -53.81
C PHE A 208 -13.76 26.11 -52.96
N TYR A 209 -13.82 25.89 -51.65
CA TYR A 209 -12.81 26.37 -50.72
C TYR A 209 -11.95 25.23 -50.18
N PRO A 210 -10.62 25.42 -50.08
CA PRO A 210 -9.72 24.45 -49.46
C PRO A 210 -9.97 24.39 -47.95
N SER A 211 -10.01 23.19 -47.41
CA SER A 211 -10.21 22.95 -45.97
C SER A 211 -9.39 21.74 -45.52
N LYS A 212 -9.11 21.66 -44.22
CA LYS A 212 -8.52 20.47 -43.60
C LYS A 212 -9.63 19.46 -43.31
N CYS A 213 -9.67 18.37 -44.07
CA CYS A 213 -10.65 17.30 -43.89
C CYS A 213 -10.05 16.07 -43.23
N ILE A 214 -10.91 15.33 -42.54
CA ILE A 214 -10.69 13.91 -42.27
C ILE A 214 -11.41 13.12 -43.36
N CYS A 215 -10.69 12.17 -43.95
CA CYS A 215 -11.17 11.26 -44.98
C CYS A 215 -11.05 9.81 -44.51
N GLN A 216 -11.93 8.94 -45.02
CA GLN A 216 -11.70 7.50 -44.97
C GLN A 216 -10.78 7.07 -46.11
N LEU A 217 -9.64 6.46 -45.78
CA LEU A 217 -8.80 5.75 -46.75
C LEU A 217 -9.21 4.28 -46.78
N ASP A 218 -9.74 3.81 -47.90
CA ASP A 218 -9.83 2.37 -48.19
C ASP A 218 -8.47 1.88 -48.67
N TRP A 219 -7.84 1.04 -47.88
CA TRP A 219 -6.52 0.49 -48.17
C TRP A 219 -6.50 -0.43 -49.39
N VAL A 220 -7.62 -1.10 -49.67
CA VAL A 220 -7.73 -2.06 -50.78
C VAL A 220 -7.97 -1.33 -52.09
N SER A 221 -8.93 -0.39 -52.12
CA SER A 221 -9.25 0.35 -53.35
C SER A 221 -8.41 1.61 -53.56
N LYS A 222 -7.59 2.01 -52.56
CA LYS A 222 -6.78 3.23 -52.58
C LYS A 222 -7.61 4.49 -52.82
N THR A 223 -8.81 4.52 -52.27
CA THR A 223 -9.74 5.65 -52.39
C THR A 223 -9.83 6.44 -51.09
N LEU A 224 -9.93 7.77 -51.22
CA LEU A 224 -10.16 8.70 -50.12
C LEU A 224 -11.59 9.22 -50.19
N TRP A 225 -12.52 8.48 -49.59
CA TRP A 225 -13.92 8.87 -49.56
C TRP A 225 -14.67 8.11 -48.47
N PRO A 226 -15.59 8.76 -47.73
CA PRO A 226 -15.99 10.16 -47.80
C PRO A 226 -15.04 11.09 -47.02
N CYS A 227 -15.05 12.39 -47.34
CA CYS A 227 -14.24 13.42 -46.70
C CYS A 227 -15.10 14.55 -46.15
N PHE A 228 -14.86 14.93 -44.90
CA PHE A 228 -15.55 16.05 -44.25
C PHE A 228 -14.57 16.90 -43.43
N PRO A 229 -14.84 18.20 -43.25
CA PRO A 229 -14.02 19.09 -42.44
C PRO A 229 -13.78 18.50 -41.06
N HIS A 230 -12.57 18.68 -40.52
CA HIS A 230 -12.20 18.11 -39.23
C HIS A 230 -13.21 18.42 -38.11
N ASN A 231 -13.77 19.63 -38.08
CA ASN A 231 -14.71 20.10 -37.07
C ASN A 231 -16.12 19.49 -37.14
N THR A 232 -16.48 18.74 -38.19
CA THR A 232 -17.82 18.15 -38.33
C THR A 232 -17.90 16.70 -37.81
N TRP A 233 -16.77 16.13 -37.38
CA TRP A 233 -16.70 14.78 -36.80
C TRP A 233 -16.97 14.82 -35.28
N ASN A 234 -17.69 13.82 -34.78
CA ASN A 234 -17.97 13.64 -33.35
C ASN A 234 -17.45 12.29 -32.88
N GLU A 235 -16.85 12.24 -31.70
CA GLU A 235 -16.46 10.98 -31.07
C GLU A 235 -17.70 10.23 -30.56
N ARG A 236 -17.82 8.95 -30.93
CA ARG A 236 -18.87 8.04 -30.45
C ARG A 236 -18.32 6.65 -30.20
N VAL A 237 -18.96 5.91 -29.31
CA VAL A 237 -18.60 4.52 -29.00
C VAL A 237 -19.52 3.56 -29.74
N CYS A 238 -18.92 2.62 -30.47
CA CYS A 238 -19.65 1.65 -31.27
C CYS A 238 -19.97 0.36 -30.50
N LYS A 239 -21.22 -0.12 -30.62
CA LYS A 239 -21.71 -1.35 -29.98
C LYS A 239 -21.18 -2.62 -30.66
N VAL A 240 -20.96 -2.57 -31.97
CA VAL A 240 -20.40 -3.67 -32.78
C VAL A 240 -19.29 -3.09 -33.65
N CYS A 241 -18.09 -3.67 -33.60
CA CYS A 241 -16.97 -3.29 -34.47
C CYS A 241 -16.60 -4.46 -35.37
N LEU A 242 -16.50 -4.23 -36.68
CA LEU A 242 -15.96 -5.22 -37.61
C LEU A 242 -14.43 -5.11 -37.55
N GLU A 243 -13.78 -6.01 -36.81
CA GLU A 243 -12.36 -5.90 -36.45
C GLU A 243 -11.40 -5.81 -37.66
N ASN A 244 -11.77 -6.42 -38.79
CA ASN A 244 -10.94 -6.45 -40.00
C ASN A 244 -11.16 -5.23 -40.93
N LEU A 245 -12.29 -4.53 -40.79
CA LEU A 245 -12.64 -3.44 -41.70
C LEU A 245 -12.29 -2.07 -41.11
N GLY A 246 -12.37 -1.87 -39.79
CA GLY A 246 -12.21 -0.52 -39.20
C GLY A 246 -13.46 0.37 -39.38
N HIS A 247 -14.56 -0.23 -39.82
CA HIS A 247 -15.87 0.40 -39.99
C HIS A 247 -16.79 0.08 -38.81
N CYS A 248 -17.59 1.07 -38.41
CA CYS A 248 -18.63 0.91 -37.41
C CYS A 248 -20.03 1.03 -38.03
N PRO A 249 -20.89 -0.01 -37.97
CA PRO A 249 -22.20 -0.07 -38.62
C PRO A 249 -23.29 0.77 -37.93
N MET A 250 -22.96 1.96 -37.44
CA MET A 250 -23.87 2.93 -36.82
C MET A 250 -24.77 2.43 -35.68
N LYS A 251 -24.50 1.25 -35.13
CA LYS A 251 -25.13 0.78 -33.90
C LYS A 251 -24.35 1.40 -32.75
N PHE A 252 -24.77 2.60 -32.36
CA PHE A 252 -24.19 3.27 -31.22
C PHE A 252 -24.83 2.77 -29.94
N PHE A 253 -24.10 2.93 -28.87
CA PHE A 253 -24.68 2.78 -27.55
C PHE A 253 -25.56 4.00 -27.26
N GLU A 254 -26.89 3.82 -27.21
CA GLU A 254 -27.86 4.86 -26.83
C GLU A 254 -28.33 4.73 -25.37
N GLY A 255 -27.62 3.96 -24.56
CA GLY A 255 -27.89 3.88 -23.12
C GLY A 255 -27.30 5.09 -22.39
N LYS A 256 -28.03 5.61 -21.40
CA LYS A 256 -27.39 6.34 -20.30
C LYS A 256 -26.25 5.47 -19.77
N VAL A 257 -25.13 6.10 -19.47
CA VAL A 257 -23.94 5.45 -18.89
C VAL A 257 -24.40 4.65 -17.66
N GLY A 258 -24.59 3.33 -17.80
CA GLY A 258 -25.10 2.55 -16.66
C GLY A 258 -25.63 1.13 -16.90
N GLU A 259 -26.18 0.77 -18.07
CA GLU A 259 -26.80 -0.57 -18.22
C GLU A 259 -26.20 -1.38 -19.38
N GLU A 260 -25.84 -2.64 -19.10
CA GLU A 260 -25.25 -3.66 -20.01
C GLU A 260 -23.75 -3.50 -20.38
N GLN A 261 -22.86 -3.61 -19.39
CA GLN A 261 -21.40 -3.79 -19.62
C GLN A 261 -20.99 -5.25 -19.92
N THR A 262 -21.90 -6.21 -19.82
CA THR A 262 -21.61 -7.66 -19.84
C THR A 262 -21.64 -8.34 -21.21
N LYS A 263 -21.67 -7.62 -22.35
CA LYS A 263 -21.79 -8.27 -23.67
C LYS A 263 -20.74 -7.96 -24.75
N TYR A 264 -19.85 -6.96 -24.59
CA TYR A 264 -18.86 -6.61 -25.64
C TYR A 264 -17.52 -6.05 -25.07
N PRO A 265 -16.39 -6.79 -25.13
CA PRO A 265 -15.15 -6.45 -24.41
C PRO A 265 -14.18 -5.49 -25.13
N ARG A 266 -14.61 -4.74 -26.16
CA ARG A 266 -13.76 -3.74 -26.84
C ARG A 266 -14.59 -2.53 -27.29
N ARG A 267 -14.76 -1.53 -26.43
CA ARG A 267 -15.27 -0.21 -26.85
C ARG A 267 -14.17 0.46 -27.69
N LYS A 268 -14.34 0.49 -29.01
CA LYS A 268 -13.50 1.32 -29.89
C LYS A 268 -14.18 2.67 -30.05
N GLU A 269 -13.47 3.72 -29.66
CA GLU A 269 -13.84 5.10 -30.00
C GLU A 269 -13.80 5.23 -31.53
N CYS A 270 -14.85 5.82 -32.09
CA CYS A 270 -14.99 6.06 -33.52
C CYS A 270 -15.26 7.55 -33.74
N LEU A 271 -14.70 8.11 -34.80
CA LEU A 271 -15.13 9.41 -35.30
C LEU A 271 -16.31 9.19 -36.23
N CYS A 272 -17.40 9.88 -35.94
CA CYS A 272 -18.68 9.75 -36.61
C CYS A 272 -19.15 11.08 -37.17
N HIS A 273 -19.52 11.08 -38.45
CA HIS A 273 -20.08 12.25 -39.11
C HIS A 273 -21.61 12.19 -39.10
N ARG A 274 -22.26 13.26 -38.62
CA ARG A 274 -23.72 13.32 -38.43
C ARG A 274 -24.49 13.37 -39.76
N GLU A 275 -23.98 14.06 -40.77
CA GLU A 275 -24.71 14.26 -42.03
C GLU A 275 -24.68 13.03 -42.94
N TYR A 276 -23.63 12.22 -42.82
CA TYR A 276 -23.36 11.12 -43.73
C TYR A 276 -23.47 9.75 -43.06
N ASN A 277 -23.85 9.73 -41.77
CA ASN A 277 -24.18 8.50 -41.10
C ASN A 277 -23.03 7.47 -41.24
N HIS A 278 -21.81 7.93 -40.98
CA HIS A 278 -20.60 7.18 -41.27
C HIS A 278 -19.58 7.32 -40.15
N CYS A 279 -18.98 6.19 -39.76
CA CYS A 279 -18.09 6.12 -38.61
C CYS A 279 -16.85 5.29 -38.87
N ILE A 280 -15.70 5.83 -38.48
CA ILE A 280 -14.40 5.20 -38.67
C ILE A 280 -13.78 4.98 -37.30
N ALA A 281 -13.26 3.77 -37.05
CA ALA A 281 -12.57 3.45 -35.80
C ALA A 281 -11.32 4.33 -35.61
N ASN A 282 -11.09 4.79 -34.39
CA ASN A 282 -9.91 5.56 -34.02
C ASN A 282 -8.63 4.72 -34.19
N ASN A 283 -7.55 5.40 -34.55
CA ASN A 283 -6.23 4.81 -34.68
C ASN A 283 -5.68 4.51 -33.27
N GLU A 284 -5.04 3.35 -33.09
CA GLU A 284 -4.67 2.79 -31.78
C GLU A 284 -3.65 3.65 -30.96
N TYR A 285 -3.15 4.75 -31.55
CA TYR A 285 -2.19 5.68 -30.93
C TYR A 285 -2.62 7.15 -30.98
N GLY A 286 -3.86 7.46 -31.41
CA GLY A 286 -4.36 8.84 -31.55
C GLY A 286 -3.72 9.67 -32.67
N TYR A 287 -2.82 9.08 -33.47
CA TYR A 287 -2.19 9.73 -34.62
C TYR A 287 -2.96 9.42 -35.91
N ILE A 288 -3.35 10.46 -36.65
CA ILE A 288 -4.03 10.37 -37.95
C ILE A 288 -3.02 10.74 -39.04
N LEU A 289 -2.83 9.86 -40.03
CA LEU A 289 -1.89 10.06 -41.14
C LEU A 289 -2.27 11.31 -41.94
N GLU A 290 -1.31 12.13 -42.38
CA GLU A 290 -1.57 13.28 -43.26
C GLU A 290 -1.07 12.98 -44.69
N ILE A 291 -1.96 13.02 -45.68
CA ILE A 291 -1.64 12.88 -47.10
C ILE A 291 -1.53 14.27 -47.72
N LYS A 292 -0.39 14.54 -48.36
CA LYS A 292 -0.14 15.78 -49.10
C LYS A 292 -0.71 15.68 -50.51
N GLN A 293 -1.01 16.83 -51.11
CA GLN A 293 -1.56 16.93 -52.46
C GLN A 293 -0.69 16.27 -53.54
N THR A 294 0.64 16.24 -53.33
CA THR A 294 1.62 15.68 -54.27
C THR A 294 1.85 14.18 -54.11
N THR A 295 1.29 13.57 -53.06
CA THR A 295 1.49 12.16 -52.74
C THR A 295 0.66 11.28 -53.67
N ASP A 296 1.32 10.29 -54.30
CA ASP A 296 0.65 9.23 -55.05
C ASP A 296 0.14 8.16 -54.07
N ILE A 297 -1.17 8.00 -54.02
CA ILE A 297 -1.82 7.09 -53.06
C ILE A 297 -1.58 5.62 -53.43
N PHE A 298 -1.37 5.31 -54.71
CA PHE A 298 -1.09 3.95 -55.15
C PHE A 298 0.32 3.49 -54.75
N ALA A 299 1.23 4.43 -54.55
CA ALA A 299 2.60 4.17 -54.07
C ALA A 299 2.72 4.12 -52.53
N LEU A 300 1.64 4.35 -51.78
CA LEU A 300 1.69 4.31 -50.32
C LEU A 300 1.91 2.89 -49.81
N ASN A 301 2.94 2.70 -48.98
CA ASN A 301 3.21 1.49 -48.22
C ASN A 301 3.00 1.76 -46.72
N ILE A 302 1.92 1.24 -46.13
CA ILE A 302 1.58 1.45 -44.71
C ILE A 302 2.65 0.84 -43.80
N SER A 303 3.25 -0.28 -44.19
CA SER A 303 4.30 -0.92 -43.39
C SER A 303 5.58 -0.10 -43.30
N GLU A 304 5.82 0.78 -44.28
CA GLU A 304 7.02 1.60 -44.38
C GLU A 304 6.92 2.90 -43.56
N PHE A 305 5.70 3.42 -43.38
CA PHE A 305 5.41 4.55 -42.50
C PHE A 305 5.53 4.22 -41.01
N PHE A 306 5.34 2.95 -40.63
CA PHE A 306 5.46 2.47 -39.25
C PHE A 306 6.74 1.64 -39.00
N ARG A 307 7.67 1.57 -39.96
CA ARG A 307 8.97 0.92 -39.77
C ARG A 307 9.88 1.82 -38.91
N PRO A 308 10.39 1.36 -37.76
CA PRO A 308 11.59 1.96 -37.21
C PRO A 308 12.73 1.77 -38.22
N THR A 309 13.27 2.87 -38.74
CA THR A 309 14.42 2.88 -39.64
C THR A 309 15.67 2.39 -38.90
N LYS A 310 15.90 1.07 -38.95
CA LYS A 310 17.18 0.37 -39.17
C LYS A 310 17.03 -1.11 -38.75
N PRO A 311 17.21 -2.08 -39.65
CA PRO A 311 17.30 -3.48 -39.27
C PRO A 311 18.66 -3.71 -38.61
N ARG A 312 18.68 -3.97 -37.29
CA ARG A 312 19.87 -4.50 -36.63
C ARG A 312 19.67 -6.00 -36.47
N THR A 313 20.46 -6.71 -37.27
CA THR A 313 20.81 -8.14 -37.27
C THR A 313 20.04 -9.01 -36.28
N ILE A 314 19.24 -9.93 -36.84
CA ILE A 314 18.66 -11.06 -36.12
C ILE A 314 19.82 -11.82 -35.46
N THR A 315 19.93 -11.71 -34.14
CA THR A 315 20.57 -12.73 -33.32
C THR A 315 19.44 -13.50 -32.65
N THR A 316 19.04 -14.59 -33.29
CA THR A 316 18.24 -15.64 -32.67
C THR A 316 18.94 -16.02 -31.37
N THR A 317 18.38 -15.64 -30.22
CA THR A 317 18.84 -16.14 -28.92
C THR A 317 17.63 -16.50 -28.06
N ALA A 318 17.57 -17.81 -27.80
CA ALA A 318 16.90 -18.54 -26.74
C ALA A 318 15.37 -18.52 -26.68
N ALA A 319 14.80 -19.67 -27.09
CA ALA A 319 13.67 -20.28 -26.40
C ALA A 319 13.98 -20.36 -24.89
N THR A 320 13.05 -19.90 -24.07
CA THR A 320 13.10 -20.03 -22.62
C THR A 320 12.97 -21.51 -22.26
N THR A 321 13.91 -22.04 -21.49
CA THR A 321 13.97 -23.44 -21.07
C THR A 321 12.76 -23.81 -20.20
N THR A 322 12.31 -25.06 -20.31
CA THR A 322 11.21 -25.68 -19.53
C THR A 322 11.34 -25.53 -18.00
N THR A 323 12.53 -25.23 -17.49
CA THR A 323 12.84 -24.98 -16.08
C THR A 323 12.27 -23.67 -15.52
N GLN A 324 12.30 -22.54 -16.25
CA GLN A 324 11.81 -21.25 -15.72
C GLN A 324 10.27 -21.22 -15.56
N ALA A 325 9.56 -21.97 -16.40
CA ALA A 325 8.11 -22.12 -16.31
C ALA A 325 7.69 -22.94 -15.07
N ALA A 326 8.49 -23.94 -14.68
CA ALA A 326 8.25 -24.75 -13.49
C ALA A 326 8.55 -23.99 -12.18
N GLU A 327 9.64 -23.22 -12.16
CA GLU A 327 9.99 -22.36 -11.00
C GLU A 327 8.92 -21.31 -10.72
N LEU A 328 8.37 -20.70 -11.77
CA LEU A 328 7.30 -19.71 -11.64
C LEU A 328 5.99 -20.33 -11.13
N LYS A 329 5.65 -21.54 -11.61
CA LYS A 329 4.48 -22.28 -11.11
C LYS A 329 4.61 -22.59 -9.62
N LYS A 330 5.79 -23.06 -9.19
CA LYS A 330 6.12 -23.28 -7.77
C LYS A 330 6.05 -21.97 -6.99
N ALA A 331 6.54 -20.86 -7.56
CA ALA A 331 6.49 -19.55 -6.92
C ALA A 331 5.06 -19.12 -6.62
N LEU A 332 4.10 -19.31 -7.54
CA LEU A 332 2.71 -18.87 -7.36
C LEU A 332 1.93 -19.69 -6.34
N GLY A 333 2.37 -20.92 -6.04
CA GLY A 333 1.83 -21.71 -4.93
C GLY A 333 0.41 -22.26 -5.12
N PHE A 334 -0.12 -22.30 -6.34
CA PHE A 334 -1.46 -22.87 -6.61
C PHE A 334 -1.49 -24.41 -6.64
N GLU A 335 -0.34 -25.09 -6.54
CA GLU A 335 -0.26 -26.55 -6.60
C GLU A 335 -0.90 -27.20 -5.36
N GLY A 336 -1.81 -28.15 -5.58
CA GLY A 336 -2.48 -28.88 -4.50
C GLY A 336 -3.64 -28.13 -3.83
N LEU A 337 -3.91 -26.88 -4.23
CA LEU A 337 -5.07 -26.13 -3.76
C LEU A 337 -6.32 -26.49 -4.57
N THR A 338 -7.34 -27.02 -3.89
CA THR A 338 -8.64 -27.33 -4.48
C THR A 338 -9.76 -26.42 -3.96
N ASP A 339 -9.57 -25.88 -2.75
CA ASP A 339 -10.54 -25.00 -2.10
C ASP A 339 -10.50 -23.58 -2.67
N GLU A 340 -11.67 -23.03 -2.99
CA GLU A 340 -11.80 -21.70 -3.60
C GLU A 340 -11.28 -20.59 -2.66
N ILE A 341 -11.47 -20.75 -1.35
CA ILE A 341 -10.99 -19.78 -0.35
C ILE A 341 -9.47 -19.78 -0.32
N ALA A 342 -8.84 -20.96 -0.27
CA ALA A 342 -7.39 -21.08 -0.32
C ALA A 342 -6.79 -20.53 -1.62
N ILE A 343 -7.43 -20.77 -2.77
CA ILE A 343 -7.00 -20.20 -4.07
C ILE A 343 -7.10 -18.67 -4.06
N LYS A 344 -8.18 -18.11 -3.51
CA LYS A 344 -8.36 -16.65 -3.38
C LYS A 344 -7.31 -16.01 -2.48
N GLU A 345 -7.02 -16.62 -1.32
CA GLU A 345 -6.01 -16.08 -0.40
C GLU A 345 -4.61 -16.16 -1.02
N GLN A 346 -4.27 -17.26 -1.70
CA GLN A 346 -3.01 -17.38 -2.42
C GLN A 346 -2.89 -16.36 -3.55
N ALA A 347 -3.98 -16.07 -4.26
CA ALA A 347 -4.00 -15.06 -5.32
C ALA A 347 -3.87 -13.63 -4.78
N LYS A 348 -4.51 -13.32 -3.65
CA LYS A 348 -4.36 -12.06 -2.93
C LYS A 348 -2.91 -11.84 -2.48
N GLU A 349 -2.27 -12.89 -1.95
CA GLU A 349 -0.84 -12.86 -1.62
C GLU A 349 -0.01 -12.58 -2.87
N ASN A 350 -0.23 -13.31 -3.97
CA ASN A 350 0.51 -13.12 -5.23
C ASN A 350 0.37 -11.69 -5.78
N LEU A 351 -0.83 -11.12 -5.68
CA LEU A 351 -1.09 -9.73 -6.08
C LEU A 351 -0.35 -8.73 -5.18
N MET A 352 -0.31 -8.96 -3.87
CA MET A 352 0.44 -8.13 -2.93
C MET A 352 1.94 -8.10 -3.27
N PHE A 353 2.53 -9.24 -3.63
CA PHE A 353 3.92 -9.28 -4.09
C PHE A 353 4.10 -8.52 -5.41
N ALA A 354 3.15 -8.63 -6.35
CA ALA A 354 3.25 -7.97 -7.66
C ALA A 354 3.17 -6.45 -7.53
N VAL A 355 2.25 -5.97 -6.68
CA VAL A 355 2.15 -4.55 -6.36
C VAL A 355 3.36 -4.10 -5.54
N GLY A 356 3.92 -4.95 -4.69
CA GLY A 356 5.15 -4.71 -3.92
C GLY A 356 6.31 -4.17 -4.75
N GLU A 357 6.46 -4.66 -5.98
CA GLU A 357 7.49 -4.26 -6.94
C GLU A 357 7.27 -2.86 -7.57
N LEU A 358 6.07 -2.28 -7.43
CA LEU A 358 5.73 -0.98 -8.02
C LEU A 358 6.18 0.21 -7.14
N ASN A 359 6.33 1.36 -7.78
CA ASN A 359 6.64 2.63 -7.12
C ASN A 359 5.46 3.09 -6.23
N TYR A 360 5.77 3.82 -5.16
CA TYR A 360 4.78 4.33 -4.21
C TYR A 360 3.67 5.17 -4.87
N GLU A 361 4.01 6.07 -5.79
CA GLU A 361 3.01 6.88 -6.50
C GLU A 361 2.05 6.04 -7.35
N THR A 362 2.56 4.99 -8.01
CA THR A 362 1.75 4.07 -8.80
C THR A 362 0.81 3.29 -7.89
N LYS A 363 1.31 2.77 -6.77
CA LYS A 363 0.52 2.08 -5.73
C LYS A 363 -0.67 2.91 -5.26
N VAL A 364 -0.42 4.18 -4.92
CA VAL A 364 -1.47 5.11 -4.45
C VAL A 364 -2.49 5.39 -5.55
N LYS A 365 -2.07 5.57 -6.81
CA LYS A 365 -2.99 5.82 -7.94
C LYS A 365 -3.85 4.61 -8.31
N MET A 366 -3.36 3.39 -8.05
CA MET A 366 -4.08 2.15 -8.34
C MET A 366 -5.19 1.86 -7.32
N SER A 367 -5.12 2.45 -6.14
CA SER A 367 -6.12 2.28 -5.07
C SER A 367 -7.22 3.35 -5.16
N GLN A 368 -8.20 3.28 -4.24
CA GLN A 368 -9.34 4.20 -4.18
C GLN A 368 -8.88 5.59 -3.77
N GLN A 369 -9.40 6.63 -4.42
CA GLN A 369 -9.11 8.02 -4.05
C GLN A 369 -10.02 8.50 -2.92
N LYS A 370 -9.68 9.67 -2.36
CA LYS A 370 -10.29 10.19 -1.13
C LYS A 370 -11.74 10.62 -1.37
N ASP A 371 -11.94 11.33 -2.47
CA ASP A 371 -13.20 11.81 -3.02
C ASP A 371 -14.07 10.67 -3.56
N GLU A 372 -13.45 9.59 -4.05
CA GLU A 372 -14.15 8.36 -4.45
C GLU A 372 -14.69 7.58 -3.23
N LEU A 373 -13.94 7.54 -2.12
CA LEU A 373 -14.30 6.75 -0.94
C LEU A 373 -15.23 7.48 0.02
N ILE A 374 -14.96 8.76 0.32
CA ILE A 374 -15.67 9.54 1.35
C ILE A 374 -16.57 10.57 0.65
N LEU A 375 -17.88 10.29 0.61
CA LEU A 375 -18.85 11.19 -0.05
C LEU A 375 -19.30 12.34 0.85
N LYS A 376 -19.49 12.06 2.15
CA LYS A 376 -19.93 13.06 3.13
C LYS A 376 -19.25 12.82 4.47
N CYS A 377 -18.98 13.90 5.19
CA CYS A 377 -18.46 13.86 6.56
C CYS A 377 -19.15 14.93 7.41
N SER A 378 -19.55 14.54 8.63
CA SER A 378 -19.99 15.44 9.68
C SER A 378 -19.32 15.05 11.00
N PHE A 379 -18.82 16.04 11.74
CA PHE A 379 -18.27 15.87 13.08
C PHE A 379 -18.77 16.99 13.98
N ASN A 380 -19.22 16.67 15.21
CA ASN A 380 -19.83 17.66 16.11
C ASN A 380 -20.97 18.47 15.44
N GLN A 381 -21.83 17.81 14.65
CA GLN A 381 -22.93 18.43 13.88
C GLN A 381 -22.51 19.48 12.85
N LYS A 382 -21.24 19.51 12.45
CA LYS A 382 -20.72 20.40 11.40
C LYS A 382 -20.11 19.56 10.30
N ASP A 383 -20.26 20.03 9.07
CA ASP A 383 -19.62 19.39 7.92
C ASP A 383 -18.10 19.45 8.08
N CYS A 384 -17.43 18.31 7.87
CA CYS A 384 -15.97 18.25 7.89
C CYS A 384 -15.41 18.70 6.55
N ASP A 385 -14.16 19.15 6.56
CA ASP A 385 -13.42 19.37 5.33
C ASP A 385 -12.72 18.05 4.93
N ILE A 386 -13.30 17.32 3.96
CA ILE A 386 -12.77 16.03 3.51
C ILE A 386 -11.31 16.17 3.02
N GLU A 387 -10.93 17.32 2.46
CA GLU A 387 -9.60 17.50 1.92
C GLU A 387 -8.53 17.62 3.01
N ASN A 388 -8.84 18.37 4.07
CA ASN A 388 -7.87 18.72 5.12
C ASN A 388 -7.97 17.87 6.39
N ASP A 389 -9.17 17.40 6.75
CA ASP A 389 -9.41 16.64 7.98
C ASP A 389 -9.00 15.16 7.85
N PHE A 390 -8.82 14.65 6.62
CA PHE A 390 -8.38 13.28 6.33
C PHE A 390 -7.01 13.25 5.67
N LYS A 391 -6.12 12.38 6.15
CA LYS A 391 -4.79 12.14 5.56
C LYS A 391 -4.67 10.73 5.00
N LEU A 392 -4.05 10.63 3.83
CA LEU A 392 -3.70 9.35 3.22
C LEU A 392 -2.71 8.58 4.10
N HIS A 393 -3.06 7.34 4.42
CA HIS A 393 -2.21 6.32 5.00
C HIS A 393 -2.26 5.11 4.07
N TYR A 394 -1.13 4.76 3.45
CA TYR A 394 -1.07 3.61 2.56
C TYR A 394 -0.78 2.34 3.38
N ASP A 395 -1.72 1.42 3.38
CA ASP A 395 -1.62 0.09 4.00
C ASP A 395 -1.29 -0.96 2.92
N GLN A 396 -0.42 -1.92 3.24
CA GLN A 396 0.03 -2.93 2.28
C GLN A 396 -1.08 -3.92 1.90
N THR A 397 -2.05 -4.15 2.80
CA THR A 397 -3.14 -5.11 2.62
C THR A 397 -4.40 -4.44 2.04
N TYR A 398 -4.72 -3.22 2.48
CA TYR A 398 -5.95 -2.50 2.13
C TYR A 398 -5.75 -1.31 1.18
N GLY A 399 -4.52 -1.02 0.76
CA GLY A 399 -4.22 0.09 -0.16
C GLY A 399 -4.38 1.46 0.50
N ASN A 400 -5.07 2.38 -0.17
CA ASN A 400 -5.30 3.72 0.36
C ASN A 400 -6.33 3.69 1.50
N CYS A 401 -5.86 4.07 2.68
CA CYS A 401 -6.71 4.38 3.82
C CYS A 401 -6.66 5.88 4.14
N TYR A 402 -7.72 6.41 4.75
CA TYR A 402 -7.83 7.82 5.10
C TYR A 402 -8.07 7.99 6.59
N THR A 403 -7.14 8.66 7.26
CA THR A 403 -7.18 8.87 8.71
C THR A 403 -7.76 10.23 9.05
N PHE A 404 -8.93 10.24 9.69
CA PHE A 404 -9.51 11.41 10.35
C PHE A 404 -8.71 11.75 11.61
N ASN A 405 -8.62 13.04 11.94
CA ASN A 405 -7.97 13.51 13.16
C ASN A 405 -6.49 13.04 13.27
N TRP A 406 -5.80 13.06 12.13
CA TRP A 406 -4.39 12.68 12.00
C TRP A 406 -3.44 13.74 12.56
N ASN A 407 -3.88 15.01 12.57
CA ASN A 407 -3.03 16.13 12.97
C ASN A 407 -2.75 16.06 14.48
N ARG A 408 -1.47 15.94 14.82
CA ARG A 408 -0.99 15.74 16.19
C ARG A 408 -1.03 17.00 17.05
N THR A 409 -1.04 18.18 16.43
CA THR A 409 -1.07 19.46 17.15
C THR A 409 -2.50 19.94 17.42
N LYS A 410 -3.44 19.63 16.52
CA LYS A 410 -4.85 19.99 16.66
C LYS A 410 -5.50 19.13 17.74
N GLN A 411 -6.06 19.74 18.78
CA GLN A 411 -6.91 19.01 19.74
C GLN A 411 -8.32 18.91 19.17
N VAL A 412 -8.84 17.69 19.08
CA VAL A 412 -10.18 17.41 18.57
C VAL A 412 -10.91 16.63 19.66
N THR A 413 -12.02 17.14 20.15
CA THR A 413 -12.85 16.54 21.20
C THR A 413 -14.31 16.51 20.74
N ALA A 414 -15.05 15.49 21.14
CA ALA A 414 -16.49 15.48 20.98
C ALA A 414 -17.11 16.38 22.06
N HIS A 415 -18.10 17.21 21.70
CA HIS A 415 -18.76 18.09 22.67
C HIS A 415 -19.60 17.32 23.69
N GLN A 416 -20.19 16.21 23.26
CA GLN A 416 -21.03 15.35 24.08
C GLN A 416 -20.93 13.91 23.56
N ALA A 417 -21.23 12.94 24.43
CA ALA A 417 -21.44 11.57 23.99
C ALA A 417 -22.71 11.46 23.14
N GLY A 418 -22.62 10.72 22.02
CA GLY A 418 -23.76 10.43 21.16
C GLY A 418 -23.40 10.44 19.67
N ALA A 419 -24.19 9.72 18.87
CA ALA A 419 -23.94 9.55 17.43
C ALA A 419 -24.01 10.86 16.62
N ASN A 420 -24.68 11.90 17.13
CA ASN A 420 -24.76 13.21 16.45
C ASN A 420 -23.53 14.09 16.67
N PHE A 421 -22.80 13.87 17.77
CA PHE A 421 -21.58 14.61 18.11
C PHE A 421 -20.31 13.85 17.72
N GLY A 422 -20.42 12.56 17.40
CA GLY A 422 -19.32 11.75 16.86
C GLY A 422 -19.02 12.04 15.39
N LEU A 423 -18.08 11.28 14.83
CA LEU A 423 -17.79 11.26 13.40
C LEU A 423 -18.88 10.47 12.68
N ARG A 424 -19.51 11.10 11.70
CA ARG A 424 -20.48 10.50 10.79
C ARG A 424 -19.95 10.63 9.38
N VAL A 425 -19.79 9.50 8.69
CA VAL A 425 -19.29 9.46 7.32
C VAL A 425 -20.24 8.66 6.44
N LEU A 426 -20.38 9.09 5.19
CA LEU A 426 -21.01 8.31 4.12
C LEU A 426 -19.90 7.81 3.21
N LEU A 427 -19.69 6.49 3.20
CA LEU A 427 -18.67 5.85 2.38
C LEU A 427 -19.27 5.21 1.14
N TYR A 428 -18.56 5.27 0.03
CA TYR A 428 -18.95 4.66 -1.24
C TYR A 428 -18.00 3.52 -1.61
N ALA A 429 -18.59 2.39 -1.96
CA ALA A 429 -17.88 1.21 -2.44
C ALA A 429 -18.36 0.94 -3.87
N ASP A 430 -17.49 1.21 -4.85
CA ASP A 430 -17.77 0.91 -6.24
C ASP A 430 -17.56 -0.58 -6.52
N THR A 431 -18.63 -1.37 -6.44
CA THR A 431 -18.59 -2.83 -6.64
C THR A 431 -18.09 -3.24 -8.02
N SER A 432 -18.16 -2.36 -9.03
CA SER A 432 -17.68 -2.66 -10.38
C SER A 432 -16.15 -2.70 -10.46
N GLU A 433 -15.48 -2.02 -9.54
CA GLU A 433 -14.02 -1.97 -9.43
C GLU A 433 -13.43 -2.97 -8.42
N TYR A 434 -14.28 -3.79 -7.78
CA TYR A 434 -13.83 -4.82 -6.83
C TYR A 434 -13.11 -5.95 -7.56
N LEU A 435 -11.98 -6.37 -6.99
CA LEU A 435 -11.24 -7.51 -7.51
C LEU A 435 -11.96 -8.81 -7.14
N PRO A 436 -11.96 -9.83 -8.02
CA PRO A 436 -12.47 -11.18 -7.71
C PRO A 436 -11.82 -11.86 -6.50
N THR A 437 -10.63 -11.39 -6.10
CA THR A 437 -9.90 -11.84 -4.91
C THR A 437 -10.37 -11.16 -3.61
N SER A 438 -11.22 -10.13 -3.70
CA SER A 438 -11.78 -9.47 -2.53
C SER A 438 -12.87 -10.35 -1.89
N GLU A 439 -12.74 -10.63 -0.60
CA GLU A 439 -13.67 -11.52 0.12
C GLU A 439 -15.08 -10.95 0.27
N SER A 440 -15.20 -9.63 0.39
CA SER A 440 -16.48 -8.97 0.61
C SER A 440 -16.45 -7.50 0.17
N VAL A 441 -17.65 -6.94 -0.03
CA VAL A 441 -17.85 -5.51 -0.28
C VAL A 441 -18.12 -4.80 1.04
N GLY A 442 -17.29 -3.81 1.36
CA GLY A 442 -17.40 -3.07 2.61
C GLY A 442 -16.16 -2.27 2.93
N PHE A 443 -16.11 -1.81 4.17
CA PHE A 443 -15.06 -0.94 4.67
C PHE A 443 -14.44 -1.52 5.94
N ARG A 444 -13.16 -1.22 6.15
CA ARG A 444 -12.40 -1.53 7.36
C ARG A 444 -12.19 -0.24 8.14
N ILE A 445 -12.57 -0.23 9.42
CA ILE A 445 -12.52 0.95 10.29
C ILE A 445 -11.60 0.65 11.47
N THR A 446 -10.54 1.43 11.63
CA THR A 446 -9.56 1.25 12.71
C THR A 446 -9.56 2.47 13.61
N VAL A 447 -9.75 2.26 14.91
CA VAL A 447 -9.71 3.31 15.94
C VAL A 447 -8.39 3.23 16.68
N HIS A 448 -7.63 4.32 16.68
CA HIS A 448 -6.29 4.34 17.27
C HIS A 448 -5.92 5.71 17.84
N ASP A 449 -4.82 5.76 18.59
CA ASP A 449 -4.21 7.01 19.04
C ASP A 449 -3.46 7.71 17.89
N LYS A 450 -3.31 9.05 17.96
CA LYS A 450 -2.62 9.88 16.96
C LYS A 450 -1.15 9.51 16.74
N TRP A 451 -0.52 8.89 17.74
CA TRP A 451 0.89 8.51 17.73
C TRP A 451 1.12 7.03 17.43
N VAL A 452 0.05 6.25 17.26
CA VAL A 452 0.12 4.81 16.97
C VAL A 452 -0.25 4.55 15.51
N VAL A 453 0.49 3.66 14.85
CA VAL A 453 0.21 3.24 13.47
C VAL A 453 -1.15 2.52 13.43
N PRO A 454 -2.04 2.85 12.48
CA PRO A 454 -3.24 2.05 12.27
C PRO A 454 -2.87 0.70 11.64
N PHE A 455 -3.31 -0.41 12.24
CA PHE A 455 -3.19 -1.75 11.67
C PHE A 455 -4.59 -2.31 11.38
N PRO A 456 -5.17 -2.06 10.19
CA PRO A 456 -6.54 -2.44 9.87
C PRO A 456 -6.77 -3.95 9.81
N ASP A 457 -5.73 -4.72 9.51
CA ASP A 457 -5.77 -6.18 9.54
C ASP A 457 -5.92 -6.71 10.97
N ALA A 458 -5.14 -6.19 11.93
CA ALA A 458 -5.15 -6.65 13.32
C ALA A 458 -6.28 -6.03 14.19
N PHE A 459 -6.55 -4.73 14.03
CA PHE A 459 -7.46 -3.98 14.91
C PHE A 459 -8.64 -3.32 14.18
N GLY A 460 -8.84 -3.63 12.90
CA GLY A 460 -9.93 -3.07 12.12
C GLY A 460 -11.25 -3.79 12.34
N TYR A 461 -12.33 -3.03 12.34
CA TYR A 461 -13.71 -3.51 12.36
C TYR A 461 -14.31 -3.46 10.94
N ASN A 462 -15.12 -4.46 10.60
CA ASN A 462 -15.83 -4.47 9.32
C ASN A 462 -17.11 -3.63 9.40
N ALA A 463 -17.34 -2.81 8.37
CA ALA A 463 -18.59 -2.11 8.14
C ALA A 463 -19.16 -2.53 6.77
N PRO A 464 -20.29 -3.28 6.74
CA PRO A 464 -20.91 -3.71 5.48
C PRO A 464 -21.55 -2.53 4.74
N THR A 465 -21.75 -2.70 3.44
CA THR A 465 -22.52 -1.75 2.62
C THR A 465 -24.03 -1.96 2.81
N GLY A 466 -24.83 -0.93 2.50
CA GLY A 466 -26.30 -0.99 2.52
C GLY A 466 -26.97 -0.74 3.89
N PHE A 467 -26.21 -0.63 4.98
CA PHE A 467 -26.75 -0.39 6.32
C PHE A 467 -25.97 0.71 7.07
N LEU A 468 -26.62 1.37 8.02
CA LEU A 468 -25.96 2.30 8.94
C LEU A 468 -25.23 1.51 10.05
N SER A 469 -23.90 1.52 10.03
CA SER A 469 -23.07 0.91 11.07
C SER A 469 -22.70 1.92 12.15
N SER A 470 -23.10 1.67 13.40
CA SER A 470 -22.85 2.57 14.53
C SER A 470 -21.87 1.94 15.53
N PHE A 471 -20.73 2.60 15.74
CA PHE A 471 -19.66 2.12 16.64
C PHE A 471 -19.56 3.00 17.89
N GLY A 472 -19.88 2.45 19.06
CA GLY A 472 -19.67 3.10 20.34
C GLY A 472 -18.24 2.87 20.84
N VAL A 473 -17.47 3.92 21.06
CA VAL A 473 -16.07 3.83 21.50
C VAL A 473 -15.96 4.20 22.98
N ARG A 474 -15.19 3.41 23.75
CA ARG A 474 -14.83 3.69 25.14
C ARG A 474 -13.32 3.69 25.30
N MET A 475 -12.76 4.84 25.70
CA MET A 475 -11.34 4.95 25.98
C MET A 475 -10.98 4.20 27.27
N LYS A 476 -9.93 3.38 27.22
CA LYS A 476 -9.32 2.73 28.37
C LYS A 476 -7.82 2.94 28.30
N LYS A 477 -7.21 3.45 29.38
CA LYS A 477 -5.77 3.67 29.46
C LYS A 477 -5.20 2.82 30.60
N PHE A 478 -4.15 2.06 30.30
CA PHE A 478 -3.44 1.24 31.26
C PHE A 478 -2.02 1.78 31.43
N ASN A 479 -1.72 2.37 32.58
CA ASN A 479 -0.36 2.80 32.91
C ASN A 479 0.33 1.67 33.67
N ARG A 480 1.44 1.15 33.13
CA ARG A 480 2.20 0.05 33.74
C ARG A 480 3.54 0.56 34.26
N LEU A 481 4.03 -0.05 35.33
CA LEU A 481 5.36 0.25 35.87
C LEU A 481 6.47 -0.33 34.98
N VAL A 482 7.59 0.37 34.91
CA VAL A 482 8.82 -0.01 34.19
C VAL A 482 9.72 -0.92 35.06
N PRO A 483 10.79 -1.53 34.51
CA PRO A 483 11.75 -2.29 35.31
C PRO A 483 12.27 -1.51 36.53
N PRO A 484 12.40 -2.15 37.72
CA PRO A 484 12.31 -3.60 38.00
C PRO A 484 10.89 -4.13 38.28
N HIS A 485 9.89 -3.25 38.41
CA HIS A 485 8.51 -3.64 38.74
C HIS A 485 7.71 -4.13 37.54
N GLY A 486 8.17 -3.90 36.31
CA GLY A 486 7.57 -4.44 35.09
C GLY A 486 8.59 -4.68 34.00
N GLN A 487 8.12 -5.11 32.83
CA GLN A 487 8.95 -5.36 31.66
C GLN A 487 8.74 -4.31 30.56
N CYS A 488 7.90 -3.30 30.81
CA CYS A 488 7.58 -2.24 29.86
C CYS A 488 8.76 -1.27 29.70
N LEU A 489 9.00 -0.81 28.47
CA LEU A 489 9.99 0.22 28.17
C LEU A 489 9.42 1.61 28.45
N GLU A 490 10.30 2.60 28.66
CA GLU A 490 9.91 4.01 28.75
C GLU A 490 9.64 4.60 27.35
N ASP A 491 8.57 5.39 27.22
CA ASP A 491 8.05 5.94 25.96
C ASP A 491 9.09 6.70 25.11
N ASN A 492 10.10 7.33 25.75
CA ASN A 492 11.09 8.20 25.08
C ASN A 492 12.40 7.50 24.65
N LYS A 493 12.61 6.22 25.00
CA LYS A 493 13.87 5.50 24.69
C LYS A 493 13.74 4.56 23.48
N GLY A 494 12.61 4.58 22.79
CA GLY A 494 12.36 3.80 21.58
C GLY A 494 13.04 4.36 20.33
N ASN A 495 14.35 4.65 20.37
CA ASN A 495 15.17 4.73 19.16
C ASN A 495 15.40 3.31 18.62
N LEU A 496 14.31 2.57 18.39
CA LEU A 496 14.37 1.37 17.58
C LEU A 496 14.32 1.85 16.14
N ASP A 497 15.27 1.40 15.34
CA ASP A 497 15.18 1.37 13.89
C ASP A 497 13.88 0.64 13.50
N THR A 498 12.77 1.37 13.38
CA THR A 498 11.44 0.84 13.04
C THR A 498 11.13 1.09 11.57
N ILE A 499 10.36 0.19 10.96
CA ILE A 499 9.88 0.36 9.59
C ILE A 499 8.69 1.34 9.48
N TYR A 500 8.23 1.91 10.60
CA TYR A 500 7.08 2.83 10.68
C TYR A 500 7.54 4.23 11.13
N PRO A 501 8.07 5.07 10.22
CA PRO A 501 8.64 6.35 10.58
C PRO A 501 7.60 7.30 11.15
N GLY A 502 7.99 8.02 12.19
CA GLY A 502 7.18 9.06 12.81
C GLY A 502 6.13 8.58 13.79
N PHE A 503 5.96 7.28 14.04
CA PHE A 503 5.03 6.78 15.07
C PHE A 503 5.78 6.33 16.33
N ASN A 504 5.06 6.31 17.46
CA ASN A 504 5.59 5.81 18.73
C ASN A 504 5.65 4.28 18.71
N TYR A 505 6.41 3.74 19.67
CA TYR A 505 6.49 2.30 19.89
C TYR A 505 5.11 1.68 20.09
N SER A 506 4.86 0.57 19.41
CA SER A 506 3.71 -0.32 19.63
C SER A 506 4.19 -1.77 19.55
N THR A 507 3.51 -2.67 20.26
CA THR A 507 3.84 -4.11 20.26
C THR A 507 3.76 -4.69 18.85
N GLU A 508 2.66 -4.42 18.13
CA GLU A 508 2.48 -4.87 16.75
C GLU A 508 3.54 -4.30 15.80
N GLY A 509 3.84 -2.99 15.92
CA GLY A 509 4.91 -2.38 15.12
C GLY A 509 6.28 -3.01 15.39
N CYS A 510 6.56 -3.39 16.64
CA CYS A 510 7.79 -4.08 17.04
C CYS A 510 7.87 -5.49 16.46
N HIS A 511 6.81 -6.29 16.55
CA HIS A 511 6.76 -7.64 15.99
C HIS A 511 6.97 -7.61 14.48
N ARG A 512 6.22 -6.76 13.76
CA ARG A 512 6.35 -6.62 12.29
C ARG A 512 7.75 -6.12 11.88
N THR A 513 8.32 -5.16 12.62
CA THR A 513 9.69 -4.70 12.39
C THR A 513 10.70 -5.84 12.57
N CYS A 514 10.54 -6.66 13.61
CA CYS A 514 11.42 -7.81 13.86
C CYS A 514 11.35 -8.82 12.72
N THR A 515 10.13 -9.23 12.34
CA THR A 515 9.90 -10.16 11.23
C THR A 515 10.50 -9.62 9.93
N GLN A 516 10.27 -8.34 9.61
CA GLN A 516 10.82 -7.74 8.41
C GLN A 516 12.36 -7.72 8.39
N LYS A 517 12.99 -7.40 9.52
CA LYS A 517 14.45 -7.42 9.64
C LYS A 517 15.02 -8.82 9.47
N GLU A 518 14.36 -9.82 10.04
CA GLU A 518 14.81 -11.20 9.95
C GLU A 518 14.66 -11.75 8.53
N VAL A 519 13.54 -11.44 7.86
CA VAL A 519 13.35 -11.76 6.44
C VAL A 519 14.41 -11.09 5.57
N ASN A 520 14.71 -9.81 5.80
CA ASN A 520 15.78 -9.12 5.08
C ASN A 520 17.16 -9.77 5.32
N ARG A 521 17.42 -10.25 6.54
CA ARG A 521 18.69 -10.87 6.96
C ARG A 521 18.90 -12.25 6.35
N ILE A 522 17.85 -13.09 6.32
CA ILE A 522 17.93 -14.48 5.85
C ILE A 522 17.72 -14.54 4.33
N CYS A 523 16.67 -13.89 3.82
CA CYS A 523 16.23 -14.03 2.43
C CYS A 523 16.85 -12.99 1.49
N GLY A 524 17.47 -11.93 2.01
CA GLY A 524 18.11 -10.88 1.20
C GLY A 524 17.15 -9.93 0.47
N CYS A 525 15.84 -10.04 0.73
CA CYS A 525 14.80 -9.18 0.16
C CYS A 525 13.72 -8.88 1.20
N ALA A 526 12.89 -7.87 0.93
CA ALA A 526 11.85 -7.38 1.83
C ALA A 526 10.47 -8.01 1.55
N ASN A 527 9.81 -8.53 2.59
CA ASN A 527 8.42 -8.98 2.49
C ASN A 527 7.48 -7.80 2.16
N PRO A 528 6.73 -7.84 1.04
CA PRO A 528 5.82 -6.76 0.64
C PRO A 528 4.59 -6.57 1.54
N ALA A 529 4.31 -7.52 2.44
CA ALA A 529 3.26 -7.40 3.45
C ALA A 529 3.52 -6.29 4.47
N TYR A 530 4.77 -5.82 4.58
CA TYR A 530 5.17 -4.76 5.50
C TYR A 530 5.84 -3.61 4.74
N PRO A 531 5.95 -2.41 5.35
CA PRO A 531 6.71 -1.32 4.76
C PRO A 531 8.14 -1.73 4.44
N ILE A 532 8.57 -1.48 3.20
CA ILE A 532 9.91 -1.82 2.72
C ILE A 532 10.88 -0.71 3.15
N PRO A 533 11.96 -1.02 3.90
CA PRO A 533 12.99 -0.05 4.22
C PRO A 533 13.74 0.43 2.96
N ASN A 534 14.19 1.69 2.96
CA ASN A 534 14.91 2.29 1.82
C ASN A 534 16.20 1.55 1.42
N THR A 535 16.76 0.73 2.31
CA THR A 535 17.98 -0.06 2.10
C THR A 535 17.73 -1.41 1.43
N ALA A 536 16.47 -1.83 1.27
CA ALA A 536 16.10 -3.15 0.80
C ALA A 536 15.14 -3.07 -0.41
N THR A 537 15.15 -4.10 -1.24
CA THR A 537 14.21 -4.24 -2.36
C THR A 537 13.12 -5.26 -2.05
N SER A 538 11.92 -5.04 -2.59
CA SER A 538 10.80 -5.98 -2.53
C SER A 538 11.21 -7.37 -3.03
N CYS A 539 10.81 -8.42 -2.31
CA CYS A 539 10.87 -9.78 -2.84
C CYS A 539 9.96 -9.88 -4.09
N LYS A 540 10.46 -10.57 -5.13
CA LYS A 540 9.75 -10.68 -6.41
C LYS A 540 8.72 -11.80 -6.37
N VAL A 541 7.60 -11.61 -7.05
CA VAL A 541 6.53 -12.64 -7.13
C VAL A 541 7.04 -13.94 -7.73
N SER A 542 7.93 -13.83 -8.70
CA SER A 542 8.42 -14.96 -9.47
C SER A 542 9.55 -15.75 -8.81
N ASP A 543 10.10 -15.24 -7.71
CA ASP A 543 11.21 -15.86 -7.02
C ASP A 543 10.68 -16.86 -5.97
N HIS A 544 10.57 -18.13 -6.37
CA HIS A 544 10.06 -19.17 -5.48
C HIS A 544 10.96 -19.40 -4.25
N ILE A 545 12.27 -19.19 -4.37
CA ILE A 545 13.22 -19.40 -3.27
C ILE A 545 13.00 -18.33 -2.20
N ALA A 546 12.88 -17.06 -2.62
CA ALA A 546 12.56 -15.97 -1.71
C ALA A 546 11.21 -16.19 -1.02
N ARG A 547 10.19 -16.70 -1.72
CA ARG A 547 8.87 -16.98 -1.14
C ARG A 547 8.87 -18.12 -0.14
N GLU A 548 9.55 -19.22 -0.46
CA GLU A 548 9.73 -20.34 0.46
C GLU A 548 10.55 -19.92 1.68
N CYS A 549 11.56 -19.07 1.49
CA CYS A 549 12.34 -18.47 2.57
C CYS A 549 11.48 -17.61 3.50
N ILE A 550 10.61 -16.74 2.97
CA ILE A 550 9.67 -15.95 3.79
C ILE A 550 8.80 -16.87 4.63
N LYS A 551 8.18 -17.89 4.01
CA LYS A 551 7.30 -18.85 4.72
C LYS A 551 8.01 -19.61 5.84
N ASN A 552 9.33 -19.81 5.73
CA ASN A 552 10.13 -20.48 6.77
C ASN A 552 10.70 -19.51 7.82
N ALA A 553 10.85 -18.23 7.48
CA ALA A 553 11.42 -17.20 8.35
C ALA A 553 10.37 -16.49 9.22
N THR A 554 9.12 -16.46 8.78
CA THR A 554 7.95 -15.95 9.51
C THR A 554 7.24 -17.07 10.24
#